data_AF-A0A919T923-F1
#
_entry.id   AF-A0A919T923-F1
#
_cell.length_a   1.000
_cell.length_b   1.000
_cell.length_c   1.000
_cell.angle_alpha   90.00
_cell.angle_beta   90.00
_cell.angle_gamma   90.00
#
_symmetry.space_group_name_H-M   'P 1'
#
loop_
_entity.id
_entity.type
_entity.pdbx_description
1 polymer ?
#
loop_
_entity_poly.entity_id
_entity_poly.type
_entity_poly.pdbx_seq_one_letter_code
_entity_poly.pdbx_strand_id
1 'polypeptide(L)'
;MSTFRPGQRVRLEHTNDPHTDLRPGDTGTVRRHDEQQQTVYVDWDSGSTLSMCLDAGDRITAVPGGDNTAQPEVASWATALRQLRNAGAVAGATAADWWAQDIIGGRATGDVRPAARRVLTGIKDGDPAVLDTLPGLDLFGQEAGSTSEADLYTDAAGDVAAWESLNDHQREEAIDAYRDTFDTAVLTRVTELCGLASSPTGRDVSYLHPDKVRIGSVGVFSGDWAWTEGSDGSQRIGVGFVGTLIDRWNGWAVFSCTRPVAEAIVADQRHQRDEYQQSLRDQGVPEADLNQQVGQSLADLRFDGDVIVADQRAMYDDPQAIERIEADIDGRYVVMGWNWCWDAVDPYACDRIVGDLPEAGEQQQFEMLRHTPGMRVPHNRLYLRMLRLWPVSGDLAYVAALMLDDQRIGTVGNDGASGGTDVVLTHPETNQDLLSRYLAGCRYQGRPVTMPRLMDALADEYYLAQAVAQSQAEGAGQLRLVDDTGHTLSLRPVRPAPRGWAELSELGRRLAAESGTAAATQWLIWTGTHWMNLPHSSAPRPDAARHTAEQR
;
A
#
# COMPACT_ATOMS: atom_id res chain seq x y z
N MET A 1 45.95 -4.74 16.60
CA MET A 1 44.56 -4.99 16.13
C MET A 1 44.48 -6.47 15.80
N SER A 2 43.48 -7.16 16.32
CA SER A 2 43.33 -8.61 16.09
C SER A 2 42.75 -8.84 14.70
N THR A 3 43.52 -9.44 13.79
CA THR A 3 43.03 -9.82 12.47
C THR A 3 42.29 -11.17 12.56
N PHE A 4 41.03 -11.19 12.11
CA PHE A 4 40.22 -12.40 12.00
C PHE A 4 40.32 -13.01 10.60
N ARG A 5 40.45 -14.34 10.51
CA ARG A 5 40.56 -15.08 9.24
C ARG A 5 39.22 -15.73 8.88
N PRO A 6 38.85 -15.81 7.58
CA PRO A 6 37.74 -16.66 7.15
C PRO A 6 37.88 -18.09 7.69
N GLY A 7 36.79 -18.67 8.18
CA GLY A 7 36.74 -19.98 8.84
C GLY A 7 37.15 -19.98 10.32
N GLN A 8 37.61 -18.85 10.87
CA GLN A 8 37.98 -18.76 12.28
C GLN A 8 36.74 -18.73 13.18
N ARG A 9 36.78 -19.48 14.28
CA ARG A 9 35.75 -19.45 15.32
C ARG A 9 35.93 -18.25 16.24
N VAL A 10 34.84 -17.56 16.46
CA VAL A 10 34.76 -16.37 17.32
C VAL A 10 33.61 -16.52 18.30
N ARG A 11 33.76 -15.86 19.44
CA ARG A 11 32.73 -15.74 20.47
C ARG A 11 32.40 -14.28 20.68
N LEU A 12 31.12 -13.96 20.73
CA LEU A 12 30.63 -12.64 21.07
C LEU A 12 30.94 -12.34 22.54
N GLU A 13 31.63 -11.25 22.80
CA GLU A 13 31.85 -10.72 24.15
C GLU A 13 30.89 -9.58 24.45
N HIS A 14 30.61 -8.75 23.44
CA HIS A 14 29.74 -7.60 23.59
C HIS A 14 29.23 -7.11 22.23
N THR A 15 27.97 -6.74 22.18
CA THR A 15 27.39 -5.93 21.11
C THR A 15 26.46 -4.87 21.70
N ASN A 16 26.38 -3.72 21.05
CA ASN A 16 25.50 -2.62 21.41
C ASN A 16 24.29 -2.49 20.46
N ASP A 17 24.12 -3.43 19.52
CA ASP A 17 22.96 -3.46 18.63
C ASP A 17 21.69 -3.86 19.41
N PRO A 18 20.69 -2.96 19.56
CA PRO A 18 19.45 -3.27 20.28
C PRO A 18 18.49 -4.16 19.47
N HIS A 19 18.79 -4.43 18.20
CA HIS A 19 17.93 -5.17 17.28
C HIS A 19 18.40 -6.62 17.05
N THR A 20 19.43 -7.07 17.76
CA THR A 20 19.95 -8.44 17.66
C THR A 20 19.52 -9.33 18.82
N ASP A 21 19.19 -10.58 18.50
CA ASP A 21 18.96 -11.62 19.49
C ASP A 21 20.27 -12.25 19.99
N LEU A 22 21.42 -11.87 19.42
CA LEU A 22 22.72 -12.35 19.89
C LEU A 22 23.00 -11.90 21.33
N ARG A 23 23.63 -12.77 22.10
CA ARG A 23 24.00 -12.55 23.50
C ARG A 23 25.50 -12.78 23.71
N PRO A 24 26.15 -12.06 24.64
CA PRO A 24 27.52 -12.38 25.04
C PRO A 24 27.66 -13.86 25.40
N GLY A 25 28.60 -14.55 24.75
CA GLY A 25 28.76 -16.00 24.83
C GLY A 25 28.47 -16.72 23.52
N ASP A 26 27.64 -16.15 22.65
CA ASP A 26 27.28 -16.75 21.36
C ASP A 26 28.51 -16.94 20.48
N THR A 27 28.51 -18.03 19.73
CA THR A 27 29.63 -18.38 18.87
C THR A 27 29.25 -18.34 17.39
N GLY A 28 30.24 -18.03 16.56
CA GLY A 28 30.05 -17.92 15.13
C GLY A 28 31.35 -18.16 14.36
N THR A 29 31.21 -18.31 13.06
CA THR A 29 32.32 -18.54 12.14
C THR A 29 32.53 -17.29 11.29
N VAL A 30 33.76 -16.79 11.27
CA VAL A 30 34.11 -15.62 10.46
C VAL A 30 33.98 -15.99 8.98
N ARG A 31 33.09 -15.31 8.28
CA ARG A 31 32.91 -15.42 6.83
C ARG A 31 33.96 -14.58 6.09
N ARG A 32 34.16 -13.34 6.56
CA ARG A 32 35.12 -12.38 6.00
C ARG A 32 35.41 -11.29 7.04
N HIS A 33 36.61 -10.71 7.00
CA HIS A 33 36.96 -9.50 7.73
C HIS A 33 37.33 -8.40 6.74
N ASP A 34 36.64 -7.26 6.82
CA ASP A 34 37.00 -6.04 6.11
C ASP A 34 37.86 -5.15 7.02
N GLU A 35 39.17 -5.16 6.79
CA GLU A 35 40.12 -4.42 7.63
C GLU A 35 39.99 -2.90 7.46
N GLN A 36 39.51 -2.40 6.32
CA GLN A 36 39.32 -0.95 6.10
C GLN A 36 38.12 -0.44 6.88
N GLN A 37 37.04 -1.22 6.94
CA GLN A 37 35.80 -0.87 7.65
C GLN A 37 35.74 -1.42 9.08
N GLN A 38 36.80 -2.10 9.55
CA GLN A 38 36.83 -2.77 10.86
C GLN A 38 35.60 -3.65 11.13
N THR A 39 35.08 -4.28 10.07
CA THR A 39 33.84 -5.04 10.10
C THR A 39 34.12 -6.52 9.87
N VAL A 40 33.71 -7.36 10.81
CA VAL A 40 33.82 -8.82 10.72
C VAL A 40 32.45 -9.39 10.41
N TYR A 41 32.31 -9.98 9.22
CA TYR A 41 31.12 -10.72 8.84
C TYR A 41 31.19 -12.11 9.48
N VAL A 42 30.20 -12.45 10.29
CA VAL A 42 30.14 -13.72 11.04
C VAL A 42 28.84 -14.44 10.69
N ASP A 43 28.94 -15.71 10.38
CA ASP A 43 27.81 -16.63 10.36
C ASP A 43 27.67 -17.18 11.79
N TRP A 44 26.70 -16.68 12.54
CA TRP A 44 26.45 -17.09 13.91
C TRP A 44 25.72 -18.42 13.96
N ASP A 45 26.01 -19.24 14.98
CA ASP A 45 25.39 -20.56 15.09
C ASP A 45 23.87 -20.50 15.32
N SER A 46 23.38 -19.35 15.80
CA SER A 46 21.95 -19.04 15.93
C SER A 46 21.24 -18.82 14.58
N GLY A 47 21.97 -18.79 13.46
CA GLY A 47 21.45 -18.47 12.13
C GLY A 47 21.49 -16.98 11.79
N SER A 48 21.88 -16.12 12.75
CA SER A 48 22.12 -14.70 12.49
C SER A 48 23.33 -14.51 11.58
N THR A 49 23.27 -13.51 10.70
CA THR A 49 24.37 -13.09 9.82
C THR A 49 24.93 -11.72 10.22
N LEU A 50 24.62 -11.27 11.44
CA LEU A 50 25.01 -9.95 11.93
C LEU A 50 26.53 -9.77 11.87
N SER A 51 26.95 -8.63 11.31
CA SER A 51 28.36 -8.27 11.19
C SER A 51 28.80 -7.45 12.39
N MET A 52 30.01 -7.69 12.87
CA MET A 52 30.57 -7.03 14.05
C MET A 52 31.42 -5.84 13.63
N CYS A 53 31.04 -4.65 14.09
CA CYS A 53 31.74 -3.39 13.85
C CYS A 53 32.69 -3.12 15.02
N LEU A 54 33.96 -3.53 14.87
CA LEU A 54 34.94 -3.51 15.96
C LEU A 54 35.29 -2.09 16.43
N ASP A 55 35.14 -1.10 15.54
CA ASP A 55 35.31 0.33 15.81
C ASP A 55 34.06 0.99 16.42
N ALA A 56 32.88 0.40 16.25
CA ALA A 56 31.60 0.90 16.75
C ALA A 56 31.18 0.29 18.11
N GLY A 57 32.06 -0.49 18.75
CA GLY A 57 31.86 -0.98 20.11
C GLY A 57 31.70 -2.49 20.25
N ASP A 58 31.50 -3.22 19.15
CA ASP A 58 31.40 -4.68 19.20
C ASP A 58 32.73 -5.32 19.62
N ARG A 59 32.63 -6.41 20.39
CA ARG A 59 33.78 -7.18 20.87
C ARG A 59 33.55 -8.65 20.62
N ILE A 60 34.50 -9.26 19.92
CA ILE A 60 34.54 -10.69 19.69
C ILE A 60 35.95 -11.20 20.01
N THR A 61 36.03 -12.41 20.55
CA THR A 61 37.30 -13.06 20.84
C THR A 61 37.45 -14.34 20.06
N ALA A 62 38.64 -14.55 19.50
CA ALA A 62 39.02 -15.80 18.87
C ALA A 62 39.00 -16.93 19.91
N VAL A 63 38.31 -18.02 19.59
CA VAL A 63 38.30 -19.21 20.47
C VAL A 63 39.58 -20.02 20.18
N PRO A 64 40.53 -20.15 21.13
CA PRO A 64 41.77 -20.91 20.90
C PRO A 64 41.47 -22.41 20.96
N GLY A 65 41.74 -23.11 19.86
CA GLY A 65 41.51 -24.55 19.75
C GLY A 65 40.41 -24.87 18.74
N GLY A 66 40.81 -24.98 17.48
CA GLY A 66 39.99 -25.47 16.37
C GLY A 66 40.84 -26.22 15.36
N ASP A 67 41.85 -26.97 15.84
CA ASP A 67 42.35 -28.11 15.08
C ASP A 67 41.23 -29.15 15.03
N ASN A 68 41.06 -29.69 13.84
CA ASN A 68 39.86 -30.30 13.28
C ASN A 68 39.49 -31.69 13.85
N THR A 69 39.45 -31.88 15.17
CA THR A 69 39.28 -33.23 15.76
C THR A 69 38.33 -33.35 16.97
N ALA A 70 37.45 -32.37 17.22
CA ALA A 70 36.44 -32.49 18.31
C ALA A 70 35.07 -31.83 18.04
N GLN A 71 34.56 -31.82 16.80
CA GLN A 71 33.19 -31.33 16.49
C GLN A 71 32.35 -32.20 15.51
N PRO A 72 32.20 -33.53 15.71
CA PRO A 72 31.08 -34.25 15.09
C PRO A 72 29.75 -33.99 15.80
N GLU A 73 29.72 -33.96 17.14
CA GLU A 73 28.47 -34.02 17.93
C GLU A 73 27.67 -32.70 18.01
N VAL A 74 28.32 -31.53 18.08
CA VAL A 74 27.59 -30.24 18.10
C VAL A 74 27.06 -29.89 16.70
N ALA A 75 27.84 -30.20 15.66
CA ALA A 75 27.41 -30.07 14.27
C ALA A 75 26.29 -31.06 13.93
N SER A 76 26.31 -32.27 14.52
CA SER A 76 25.25 -33.25 14.36
C SER A 76 23.98 -32.83 15.11
N TRP A 77 24.06 -32.32 16.34
CA TRP A 77 22.87 -31.84 17.07
C TRP A 77 22.17 -30.65 16.41
N ALA A 78 22.92 -29.64 15.98
CA ALA A 78 22.34 -28.52 15.22
C ALA A 78 21.71 -28.97 13.89
N THR A 79 22.24 -30.03 13.28
CA THR A 79 21.65 -30.65 12.09
C THR A 79 20.35 -31.37 12.42
N ALA A 80 20.32 -32.14 13.52
CA ALA A 80 19.11 -32.82 14.01
C ALA A 80 17.99 -31.81 14.30
N LEU A 81 18.27 -30.73 15.03
CA LEU A 81 17.28 -29.68 15.31
C LEU A 81 16.75 -29.02 14.03
N ARG A 82 17.61 -28.79 13.02
CA ARG A 82 17.17 -28.24 11.73
C ARG A 82 16.26 -29.21 10.97
N GLN A 83 16.59 -30.50 11.00
CA GLN A 83 15.76 -31.53 10.39
C GLN A 83 14.40 -31.65 11.10
N LEU A 84 14.39 -31.63 12.43
CA LEU A 84 13.17 -31.59 13.25
C LEU A 84 12.30 -30.38 12.93
N ARG A 85 12.89 -29.17 12.85
CA ARG A 85 12.15 -27.96 12.46
C ARG A 85 11.55 -28.06 11.06
N ASN A 86 12.30 -28.60 10.10
CA ASN A 86 11.79 -28.82 8.75
C ASN A 86 10.66 -29.87 8.73
N ALA A 87 10.82 -30.96 9.46
CA ALA A 87 9.81 -32.02 9.56
C ALA A 87 8.53 -31.51 10.23
N GLY A 88 8.65 -30.75 11.33
CA GLY A 88 7.54 -30.09 12.02
C GLY A 88 6.79 -29.15 11.08
N ALA A 89 7.50 -28.29 10.36
CA ALA A 89 6.88 -27.40 9.37
C ALA A 89 6.13 -28.15 8.26
N VAL A 90 6.70 -29.21 7.70
CA VAL A 90 6.05 -30.03 6.66
C VAL A 90 4.82 -30.76 7.21
N ALA A 91 4.93 -31.35 8.40
CA ALA A 91 3.83 -32.05 9.04
C ALA A 91 2.68 -31.10 9.39
N GLY A 92 2.99 -29.92 9.93
CA GLY A 92 2.00 -28.90 10.26
C GLY A 92 1.25 -28.39 9.02
N ALA A 93 1.96 -28.10 7.94
CA ALA A 93 1.34 -27.71 6.67
C ALA A 93 0.44 -28.83 6.11
N THR A 94 0.89 -30.09 6.20
CA THR A 94 0.10 -31.26 5.75
C THR A 94 -1.16 -31.44 6.59
N ALA A 95 -1.06 -31.31 7.92
CA ALA A 95 -2.19 -31.40 8.83
C ALA A 95 -3.23 -30.29 8.54
N ALA A 96 -2.77 -29.07 8.27
CA ALA A 96 -3.62 -27.96 7.86
C ALA A 96 -4.31 -28.22 6.50
N ASP A 97 -3.63 -28.79 5.52
CA ASP A 97 -4.25 -29.16 4.24
C ASP A 97 -5.37 -30.20 4.41
N TRP A 98 -5.17 -31.21 5.28
CA TRP A 98 -6.20 -32.21 5.61
C TRP A 98 -7.39 -31.58 6.32
N TRP A 99 -7.15 -30.81 7.37
CA TRP A 99 -8.18 -30.07 8.09
C TRP A 99 -9.00 -29.18 7.15
N ALA A 100 -8.33 -28.49 6.23
CA ALA A 100 -8.99 -27.61 5.28
C ALA A 100 -9.96 -28.37 4.37
N GLN A 101 -9.68 -29.63 4.00
CA GLN A 101 -10.60 -30.42 3.18
C GLN A 101 -11.98 -30.57 3.83
N ASP A 102 -12.03 -30.72 5.15
CA ASP A 102 -13.25 -30.96 5.91
C ASP A 102 -13.97 -29.65 6.28
N ILE A 103 -13.24 -28.56 6.51
CA ILE A 103 -13.81 -27.29 6.99
C ILE A 103 -14.14 -26.31 5.85
N ILE A 104 -13.25 -26.17 4.86
CA ILE A 104 -13.35 -25.16 3.78
C ILE A 104 -13.13 -25.72 2.37
N GLY A 105 -12.85 -27.01 2.25
CA GLY A 105 -12.46 -27.67 1.00
C GLY A 105 -13.56 -28.58 0.45
N GLY A 106 -13.16 -29.56 -0.36
CA GLY A 106 -14.09 -30.36 -1.16
C GLY A 106 -15.06 -31.27 -0.39
N ARG A 107 -14.87 -31.45 0.92
CA ARG A 107 -15.81 -32.21 1.78
C ARG A 107 -16.74 -31.31 2.59
N ALA A 108 -16.48 -30.00 2.65
CA ALA A 108 -17.37 -29.05 3.26
C ALA A 108 -18.66 -28.92 2.42
N THR A 109 -19.79 -28.63 3.09
CA THR A 109 -21.09 -28.45 2.42
C THR A 109 -21.53 -26.98 2.52
N GLY A 110 -22.09 -26.44 1.43
CA GLY A 110 -22.56 -25.05 1.39
C GLY A 110 -21.48 -24.03 1.03
N ASP A 111 -21.76 -22.74 1.30
CA ASP A 111 -20.80 -21.65 1.12
C ASP A 111 -19.78 -21.69 2.27
N VAL A 112 -18.51 -21.90 1.93
CA VAL A 112 -17.40 -22.01 2.90
C VAL A 112 -16.84 -20.65 3.33
N ARG A 113 -17.18 -19.56 2.64
CA ARG A 113 -16.64 -18.21 2.92
C ARG A 113 -16.93 -17.74 4.35
N PRO A 114 -18.16 -17.88 4.91
CA PRO A 114 -18.42 -17.50 6.29
C PRO A 114 -17.63 -18.34 7.30
N ALA A 115 -17.41 -19.63 7.03
CA ALA A 115 -16.59 -20.49 7.89
C ALA A 115 -15.12 -20.03 7.87
N ALA A 116 -14.56 -19.81 6.68
CA ALA A 116 -13.20 -19.31 6.51
C ALA A 116 -12.97 -17.96 7.23
N ARG A 117 -13.93 -17.02 7.13
CA ARG A 117 -13.84 -15.72 7.80
C ARG A 117 -13.87 -15.84 9.32
N ARG A 118 -14.77 -16.67 9.86
CA ARG A 118 -14.83 -16.93 11.31
C ARG A 118 -13.51 -17.47 11.85
N VAL A 119 -12.86 -18.39 11.11
CA VAL A 119 -11.54 -18.91 11.48
C VAL A 119 -10.47 -17.80 11.47
N LEU A 120 -10.42 -16.97 10.40
CA LEU A 120 -9.47 -15.86 10.32
C LEU A 120 -9.65 -14.84 11.45
N THR A 121 -10.89 -14.46 11.75
CA THR A 121 -11.21 -13.55 12.86
C THR A 121 -10.81 -14.18 14.19
N GLY A 122 -11.17 -15.44 14.43
CA GLY A 122 -10.82 -16.13 15.68
C GLY A 122 -9.30 -16.28 15.88
N ILE A 123 -8.54 -16.55 14.81
CA ILE A 123 -7.08 -16.56 14.86
C ILE A 123 -6.53 -15.18 15.24
N LYS A 124 -7.03 -14.12 14.59
CA LYS A 124 -6.60 -12.74 14.86
C LYS A 124 -6.90 -12.30 16.28
N ASP A 125 -8.06 -12.68 16.80
CA ASP A 125 -8.53 -12.29 18.13
C ASP A 125 -8.00 -13.21 19.24
N GLY A 126 -7.33 -14.31 18.88
CA GLY A 126 -6.85 -15.32 19.81
C GLY A 126 -7.99 -16.08 20.50
N ASP A 127 -9.11 -16.30 19.81
CA ASP A 127 -10.29 -16.99 20.33
C ASP A 127 -9.97 -18.48 20.59
N PRO A 128 -9.96 -18.95 21.86
CA PRO A 128 -9.70 -20.34 22.17
C PRO A 128 -10.65 -21.31 21.47
N ALA A 129 -11.92 -20.92 21.26
CA ALA A 129 -12.88 -21.79 20.60
C ALA A 129 -12.55 -22.04 19.12
N VAL A 130 -11.78 -21.15 18.48
CA VAL A 130 -11.25 -21.35 17.12
C VAL A 130 -9.89 -22.05 17.18
N LEU A 131 -8.99 -21.61 18.05
CA LEU A 131 -7.65 -22.19 18.17
C LEU A 131 -7.69 -23.68 18.54
N ASP A 132 -8.61 -24.08 19.42
CA ASP A 132 -8.82 -25.47 19.84
C ASP A 132 -9.37 -26.37 18.70
N THR A 133 -9.85 -25.78 17.60
CA THR A 133 -10.33 -26.51 16.41
C THR A 133 -9.26 -26.69 15.34
N LEU A 134 -8.10 -26.03 15.49
CA LEU A 134 -6.99 -26.18 14.57
C LEU A 134 -6.28 -27.52 14.81
N PRO A 135 -5.58 -28.05 13.79
CA PRO A 135 -4.76 -29.24 13.95
C PRO A 135 -3.74 -29.09 15.09
N GLY A 136 -3.83 -29.96 16.09
CA GLY A 136 -2.86 -30.10 17.16
C GLY A 136 -1.95 -31.30 16.96
N LEU A 137 -0.78 -31.26 17.59
CA LEU A 137 0.15 -32.39 17.61
C LEU A 137 -0.22 -33.37 18.74
N ASP A 138 -0.77 -34.55 18.40
CA ASP A 138 -1.05 -35.61 19.39
C ASP A 138 0.18 -36.51 19.64
N LEU A 139 1.01 -36.12 20.61
CA LEU A 139 2.16 -36.93 21.07
C LEU A 139 1.81 -37.88 22.23
N PHE A 140 0.60 -37.83 22.77
CA PHE A 140 0.24 -38.52 24.01
C PHE A 140 -0.72 -39.69 23.83
N GLY A 141 -1.00 -40.08 22.59
CA GLY A 141 -1.82 -41.26 22.28
C GLY A 141 -3.25 -41.15 22.71
N GLN A 142 -3.81 -39.95 22.58
CA GLN A 142 -5.25 -39.76 22.74
C GLN A 142 -6.00 -40.33 21.54
N GLU A 143 -5.36 -40.43 20.37
CA GLU A 143 -5.90 -41.03 19.16
C GLU A 143 -5.23 -42.38 18.79
N ALA A 144 -6.02 -43.26 18.14
CA ALA A 144 -5.52 -44.55 17.69
C ALA A 144 -4.52 -44.37 16.53
N GLY A 145 -3.22 -44.57 16.80
CA GLY A 145 -2.15 -44.42 15.81
C GLY A 145 -1.19 -43.26 16.07
N SER A 146 -1.24 -42.64 17.24
CA SER A 146 -0.32 -41.56 17.65
C SER A 146 1.16 -41.95 17.53
N THR A 147 1.96 -41.09 16.92
CA THR A 147 3.41 -41.20 16.87
C THR A 147 4.00 -40.89 18.25
N SER A 148 4.86 -41.76 18.79
CA SER A 148 5.56 -41.45 20.03
C SER A 148 6.65 -40.38 19.80
N GLU A 149 7.07 -39.67 20.85
CA GLU A 149 8.19 -38.72 20.77
C GLU A 149 9.46 -39.35 20.16
N ALA A 150 9.72 -40.62 20.50
CA ALA A 150 10.84 -41.38 19.98
C ALA A 150 10.71 -41.68 18.47
N ASP A 151 9.51 -42.06 18.02
CA ASP A 151 9.24 -42.33 16.60
C ASP A 151 9.35 -41.04 15.77
N LEU A 152 8.77 -39.94 16.28
CA LEU A 152 8.84 -38.62 15.64
C LEU A 152 10.28 -38.16 15.48
N TYR A 153 11.08 -38.28 16.54
CA TYR A 153 12.48 -37.93 16.49
C TYR A 153 13.25 -38.80 15.50
N THR A 154 13.02 -40.11 15.52
CA THR A 154 13.70 -41.07 14.63
C THR A 154 13.37 -40.80 13.16
N ASP A 155 12.10 -40.55 12.85
CA ASP A 155 11.65 -40.26 11.49
C ASP A 155 12.20 -38.93 10.95
N ALA A 156 12.32 -37.92 11.82
CA ALA A 156 12.76 -36.58 11.43
C ALA A 156 14.29 -36.41 11.40
N ALA A 157 15.00 -36.90 12.42
CA ALA A 157 16.44 -36.69 12.59
C ALA A 157 17.30 -37.74 11.90
N GLY A 158 16.72 -38.87 11.45
CA GLY A 158 17.44 -39.95 10.77
C GLY A 158 18.59 -40.53 11.61
N ASP A 159 19.75 -40.78 10.98
CA ASP A 159 20.89 -41.50 11.59
C ASP A 159 21.77 -40.64 12.53
N VAL A 160 21.33 -39.44 12.95
CA VAL A 160 22.19 -38.50 13.68
C VAL A 160 22.54 -38.99 15.10
N ALA A 161 21.56 -39.47 15.86
CA ALA A 161 21.72 -40.09 17.17
C ALA A 161 20.47 -40.90 17.49
N ALA A 162 20.56 -42.00 18.25
CA ALA A 162 19.38 -42.72 18.69
C ALA A 162 18.66 -41.95 19.81
N TRP A 163 17.33 -41.94 19.84
CA TRP A 163 16.54 -41.26 20.88
C TRP A 163 16.94 -41.66 22.31
N GLU A 164 17.28 -42.94 22.52
CA GLU A 164 17.72 -43.47 23.81
C GLU A 164 19.06 -42.91 24.27
N SER A 165 19.87 -42.40 23.33
CA SER A 165 21.18 -41.80 23.61
C SER A 165 21.11 -40.32 23.99
N LEU A 166 19.97 -39.66 23.77
CA LEU A 166 19.76 -38.26 24.15
C LEU A 166 19.59 -38.11 25.65
N ASN A 167 20.08 -37.01 26.21
CA ASN A 167 19.72 -36.61 27.57
C ASN A 167 18.36 -35.90 27.60
N ASP A 168 17.80 -35.69 28.80
CA ASP A 168 16.45 -35.14 28.96
C ASP A 168 16.31 -33.73 28.35
N HIS A 169 17.34 -32.90 28.45
CA HIS A 169 17.34 -31.56 27.87
C HIS A 169 17.33 -31.60 26.33
N GLN A 170 18.10 -32.51 25.73
CA GLN A 170 18.09 -32.71 24.28
C GLN A 170 16.75 -33.25 23.77
N ARG A 171 16.10 -34.14 24.54
CA ARG A 171 14.76 -34.63 24.20
C ARG A 171 13.74 -33.51 24.21
N GLU A 172 13.72 -32.70 25.26
CA GLU A 172 12.84 -31.53 25.37
C GLU A 172 13.09 -30.55 24.22
N GLU A 173 14.36 -30.18 23.98
CA GLU A 173 14.73 -29.25 22.91
C GLU A 173 14.34 -29.76 21.51
N ALA A 174 14.47 -31.07 21.27
CA ALA A 174 14.04 -31.68 20.00
C ALA A 174 12.53 -31.61 19.79
N ILE A 175 11.75 -31.94 20.83
CA ILE A 175 10.29 -31.92 20.77
C ILE A 175 9.75 -30.50 20.65
N ASP A 176 10.31 -29.55 21.39
CA ASP A 176 9.96 -28.13 21.28
C ASP A 176 10.28 -27.59 19.88
N ALA A 177 11.47 -27.88 19.34
CA ALA A 177 11.85 -27.45 18.00
C ALA A 177 10.89 -27.97 16.91
N TYR A 178 10.42 -29.21 17.04
CA TYR A 178 9.41 -29.76 16.14
C TYR A 178 8.05 -29.10 16.37
N ARG A 179 7.57 -29.05 17.63
CA ARG A 179 6.24 -28.52 17.97
C ARG A 179 6.07 -27.06 17.57
N ASP A 180 7.04 -26.20 17.86
CA ASP A 180 7.00 -24.78 17.53
C ASP A 180 6.83 -24.56 16.02
N THR A 181 7.58 -25.31 15.22
CA THR A 181 7.49 -25.20 13.76
C THR A 181 6.26 -25.87 13.17
N PHE A 182 5.76 -26.93 13.80
CA PHE A 182 4.47 -27.54 13.48
C PHE A 182 3.33 -26.53 13.70
N ASP A 183 3.20 -25.97 14.90
CA ASP A 183 2.13 -25.04 15.25
C ASP A 183 2.19 -23.77 14.39
N THR A 184 3.40 -23.24 14.17
CA THR A 184 3.61 -22.09 13.28
C THR A 184 3.18 -22.40 11.85
N ALA A 185 3.52 -23.59 11.33
CA ALA A 185 3.15 -24.00 9.98
C ALA A 185 1.64 -24.25 9.85
N VAL A 186 0.99 -24.86 10.85
CA VAL A 186 -0.47 -25.02 10.90
C VAL A 186 -1.13 -23.65 10.82
N LEU A 187 -0.75 -22.72 11.69
CA LEU A 187 -1.36 -21.39 11.76
C LEU A 187 -1.19 -20.62 10.45
N THR A 188 0.03 -20.63 9.91
CA THR A 188 0.35 -19.99 8.63
C THR A 188 -0.50 -20.59 7.51
N ARG A 189 -0.52 -21.93 7.40
CA ARG A 189 -1.19 -22.62 6.31
C ARG A 189 -2.71 -22.51 6.39
N VAL A 190 -3.30 -22.62 7.58
CA VAL A 190 -4.74 -22.38 7.80
C VAL A 190 -5.10 -20.95 7.41
N THR A 191 -4.30 -19.96 7.81
CA THR A 191 -4.53 -18.55 7.45
C THR A 191 -4.50 -18.35 5.94
N GLU A 192 -3.54 -18.94 5.23
CA GLU A 192 -3.47 -18.90 3.77
C GLU A 192 -4.71 -19.52 3.11
N LEU A 193 -5.08 -20.74 3.53
CA LEU A 193 -6.20 -21.48 2.94
C LEU A 193 -7.54 -20.80 3.22
N CYS A 194 -7.78 -20.33 4.44
CA CYS A 194 -8.96 -19.55 4.79
C CYS A 194 -8.96 -18.19 4.08
N GLY A 195 -7.80 -17.56 3.90
CA GLY A 195 -7.64 -16.34 3.11
C GLY A 195 -8.07 -16.56 1.65
N LEU A 196 -7.63 -17.66 1.03
CA LEU A 196 -8.03 -18.01 -0.32
C LEU A 196 -9.52 -18.35 -0.42
N ALA A 197 -10.02 -19.17 0.51
CA ALA A 197 -11.42 -19.61 0.53
C ALA A 197 -12.40 -18.47 0.81
N SER A 198 -12.00 -17.46 1.60
CA SER A 198 -12.82 -16.27 1.89
C SER A 198 -12.79 -15.21 0.79
N SER A 199 -11.85 -15.31 -0.16
CA SER A 199 -11.69 -14.35 -1.24
C SER A 199 -12.93 -14.29 -2.14
N PRO A 200 -13.41 -13.08 -2.49
CA PRO A 200 -14.52 -12.93 -3.45
C PRO A 200 -14.16 -13.37 -4.87
N THR A 201 -12.87 -13.61 -5.16
CA THR A 201 -12.39 -13.96 -6.51
C THR A 201 -11.62 -15.27 -6.58
N GLY A 202 -11.43 -15.96 -5.44
CA GLY A 202 -10.62 -17.18 -5.37
C GLY A 202 -9.11 -16.96 -5.54
N ARG A 203 -8.64 -15.72 -5.46
CA ARG A 203 -7.21 -15.33 -5.41
C ARG A 203 -6.93 -14.34 -4.29
N ASP A 204 -5.68 -14.23 -3.84
CA ASP A 204 -5.29 -13.20 -2.89
C ASP A 204 -5.47 -11.80 -3.52
N VAL A 205 -6.16 -10.92 -2.81
CA VAL A 205 -6.43 -9.52 -3.19
C VAL A 205 -6.08 -8.54 -2.07
N SER A 206 -5.33 -8.99 -1.06
CA SER A 206 -4.93 -8.19 0.10
C SER A 206 -4.03 -6.99 -0.23
N TYR A 207 -3.40 -6.97 -1.42
CA TYR A 207 -2.66 -5.81 -1.93
C TYR A 207 -3.57 -4.66 -2.37
N LEU A 208 -4.89 -4.89 -2.50
CA LEU A 208 -5.91 -3.88 -2.81
C LEU A 208 -6.66 -3.40 -1.57
N HIS A 209 -6.22 -3.78 -0.37
CA HIS A 209 -6.78 -3.28 0.89
C HIS A 209 -6.79 -1.73 0.91
N PRO A 210 -7.83 -1.07 1.45
CA PRO A 210 -7.99 0.39 1.39
C PRO A 210 -6.79 1.18 1.90
N ASP A 211 -6.11 0.68 2.95
CA ASP A 211 -4.89 1.29 3.49
C ASP A 211 -3.70 1.29 2.53
N LYS A 212 -3.75 0.53 1.44
CA LYS A 212 -2.73 0.48 0.38
C LYS A 212 -3.13 1.28 -0.86
N VAL A 213 -4.41 1.63 -1.01
CA VAL A 213 -4.92 2.40 -2.16
C VAL A 213 -4.49 3.87 -2.02
N ARG A 214 -3.86 4.41 -3.06
CA ARG A 214 -3.47 5.82 -3.17
C ARG A 214 -4.06 6.42 -4.44
N ILE A 215 -4.01 7.75 -4.57
CA ILE A 215 -4.37 8.38 -5.84
C ILE A 215 -3.48 7.78 -6.94
N GLY A 216 -4.11 7.35 -8.02
CA GLY A 216 -3.50 6.62 -9.13
C GLY A 216 -3.51 5.11 -9.00
N SER A 217 -3.83 4.57 -7.83
CA SER A 217 -3.98 3.13 -7.64
C SER A 217 -5.37 2.65 -8.06
N VAL A 218 -5.44 1.44 -8.61
CA VAL A 218 -6.66 0.64 -8.68
C VAL A 218 -7.00 0.15 -7.28
N GLY A 219 -8.27 0.22 -6.92
CA GLY A 219 -8.83 -0.32 -5.69
C GLY A 219 -10.25 -0.83 -5.92
N VAL A 220 -10.78 -1.47 -4.88
CA VAL A 220 -12.21 -1.81 -4.80
C VAL A 220 -12.89 -0.70 -4.01
N PHE A 221 -14.02 -0.23 -4.51
CA PHE A 221 -14.78 0.84 -3.88
C PHE A 221 -16.28 0.50 -3.82
N SER A 222 -16.96 1.07 -2.84
CA SER A 222 -18.42 0.99 -2.69
C SER A 222 -18.93 2.20 -1.91
N GLY A 223 -20.25 2.39 -1.92
CA GLY A 223 -20.91 3.48 -1.19
C GLY A 223 -21.06 3.14 0.28
N ASP A 224 -21.07 4.16 1.15
CA ASP A 224 -21.32 3.99 2.58
C ASP A 224 -22.69 3.36 2.90
N TRP A 225 -23.69 3.53 2.02
CA TRP A 225 -25.00 2.89 2.12
C TRP A 225 -24.99 1.38 1.80
N ALA A 226 -23.92 0.84 1.22
CA ALA A 226 -23.86 -0.55 0.76
C ALA A 226 -23.52 -1.56 1.87
N TRP A 227 -23.23 -1.08 3.08
CA TRP A 227 -22.91 -1.94 4.23
C TRP A 227 -24.18 -2.59 4.79
N THR A 228 -24.15 -3.92 4.89
CA THR A 228 -25.22 -4.74 5.47
C THR A 228 -24.63 -5.72 6.50
N GLU A 229 -25.43 -6.14 7.47
CA GLU A 229 -25.01 -7.18 8.41
C GLU A 229 -25.01 -8.56 7.74
N GLY A 230 -23.87 -9.22 7.75
CA GLY A 230 -23.68 -10.57 7.23
C GLY A 230 -24.22 -11.64 8.16
N SER A 231 -24.40 -12.86 7.64
CA SER A 231 -24.88 -14.01 8.43
C SER A 231 -23.96 -14.41 9.58
N ASP A 232 -22.71 -13.97 9.55
CA ASP A 232 -21.70 -14.16 10.60
C ASP A 232 -21.58 -12.97 11.56
N GLY A 233 -22.48 -11.98 11.45
CA GLY A 233 -22.45 -10.73 12.23
C GLY A 233 -21.42 -9.71 11.77
N SER A 234 -20.66 -9.99 10.71
CA SER A 234 -19.71 -9.03 10.14
C SER A 234 -20.41 -8.01 9.24
N GLN A 235 -19.86 -6.81 9.09
CA GLN A 235 -20.35 -5.85 8.10
C GLN A 235 -19.87 -6.27 6.71
N ARG A 236 -20.79 -6.35 5.75
CA ARG A 236 -20.60 -6.88 4.39
C ARG A 236 -21.06 -5.88 3.35
N ILE A 237 -20.46 -5.98 2.17
CA ILE A 237 -20.88 -5.25 0.98
C ILE A 237 -21.29 -6.28 -0.06
N GLY A 238 -22.51 -6.20 -0.57
CA GLY A 238 -22.99 -7.14 -1.60
C GLY A 238 -22.14 -7.07 -2.87
N VAL A 239 -21.80 -5.86 -3.32
CA VAL A 239 -21.04 -5.62 -4.56
C VAL A 239 -19.98 -4.54 -4.35
N GLY A 240 -18.72 -4.90 -4.59
CA GLY A 240 -17.61 -3.96 -4.73
C GLY A 240 -17.32 -3.68 -6.21
N PHE A 241 -16.89 -2.46 -6.53
CA PHE A 241 -16.59 -2.03 -7.89
C PHE A 241 -15.10 -1.74 -8.04
N VAL A 242 -14.51 -2.14 -9.16
CA VAL A 242 -13.10 -1.86 -9.44
C VAL A 242 -12.97 -0.49 -10.11
N GLY A 243 -12.10 0.36 -9.57
CA GLY A 243 -11.83 1.67 -10.15
C GLY A 243 -10.44 2.18 -9.80
N THR A 244 -10.02 3.22 -10.50
CA THR A 244 -8.78 3.95 -10.20
C THR A 244 -9.13 5.15 -9.33
N LEU A 245 -8.51 5.25 -8.15
CA LEU A 245 -8.70 6.41 -7.28
C LEU A 245 -8.06 7.64 -7.93
N ILE A 246 -8.86 8.63 -8.32
CA ILE A 246 -8.38 9.81 -9.04
C ILE A 246 -8.31 11.06 -8.18
N ASP A 247 -9.09 11.13 -7.11
CA ASP A 247 -9.15 12.29 -6.23
C ASP A 247 -9.76 11.91 -4.86
N ARG A 248 -9.75 12.86 -3.92
CA ARG A 248 -10.55 12.82 -2.69
C ARG A 248 -11.29 14.14 -2.50
N TRP A 249 -12.60 14.06 -2.28
CA TRP A 249 -13.45 15.23 -2.07
C TRP A 249 -14.17 15.15 -0.73
N ASN A 250 -13.97 16.15 0.12
CA ASN A 250 -14.50 16.19 1.50
C ASN A 250 -14.16 14.97 2.38
N GLY A 251 -13.13 14.19 2.02
CA GLY A 251 -12.73 12.96 2.70
C GLY A 251 -13.10 11.70 1.91
N TRP A 252 -14.15 11.80 1.09
CA TRP A 252 -14.65 10.73 0.23
C TRP A 252 -13.73 10.47 -0.95
N ALA A 253 -13.71 9.24 -1.42
CA ALA A 253 -12.92 8.82 -2.55
C ALA A 253 -13.62 9.16 -3.87
N VAL A 254 -12.84 9.54 -4.88
CA VAL A 254 -13.36 9.77 -6.24
C VAL A 254 -12.73 8.74 -7.16
N PHE A 255 -13.53 7.82 -7.71
CA PHE A 255 -13.04 6.75 -8.56
C PHE A 255 -13.42 6.96 -10.04
N SER A 256 -12.48 6.64 -10.93
CA SER A 256 -12.71 6.49 -12.36
C SER A 256 -12.79 5.00 -12.72
N CYS A 257 -13.88 4.57 -13.34
CA CYS A 257 -14.13 3.18 -13.69
C CYS A 257 -14.41 2.98 -15.18
N THR A 258 -14.31 1.74 -15.65
CA THR A 258 -14.60 1.39 -17.05
C THR A 258 -16.11 1.33 -17.28
N ARG A 259 -16.55 1.36 -18.55
CA ARG A 259 -17.97 1.23 -18.91
C ARG A 259 -18.65 0.00 -18.26
N PRO A 260 -18.09 -1.23 -18.31
CA PRO A 260 -18.75 -2.38 -17.68
C PRO A 260 -18.95 -2.23 -16.18
N VAL A 261 -18.01 -1.57 -15.48
CA VAL A 261 -18.16 -1.28 -14.05
C VAL A 261 -19.24 -0.22 -13.82
N ALA A 262 -19.28 0.83 -14.64
CA ALA A 262 -20.33 1.85 -14.57
C ALA A 262 -21.74 1.26 -14.83
N GLU A 263 -21.86 0.35 -15.80
CA GLU A 263 -23.09 -0.42 -16.05
C GLU A 263 -23.48 -1.28 -14.85
N ALA A 264 -22.51 -1.89 -14.16
CA ALA A 264 -22.76 -2.64 -12.95
C ALA A 264 -23.22 -1.76 -11.78
N ILE A 265 -22.66 -0.55 -11.62
CA ILE A 265 -23.12 0.42 -10.60
C ILE A 265 -24.58 0.82 -10.88
N VAL A 266 -24.91 1.13 -12.14
CA VAL A 266 -26.29 1.48 -12.54
C VAL A 266 -27.24 0.30 -12.31
N ALA A 267 -26.81 -0.92 -12.61
CA ALA A 267 -27.61 -2.12 -12.36
C ALA A 267 -27.82 -2.39 -10.86
N ASP A 268 -26.79 -2.20 -10.04
CA ASP A 268 -26.86 -2.36 -8.59
C ASP A 268 -27.79 -1.32 -7.95
N GLN A 269 -27.71 -0.06 -8.36
CA GLN A 269 -28.61 0.99 -7.90
C GLN A 269 -30.08 0.67 -8.23
N ARG A 270 -30.34 0.10 -9.42
CA ARG A 270 -31.69 -0.34 -9.80
C ARG A 270 -32.17 -1.49 -8.93
N HIS A 271 -31.31 -2.46 -8.65
CA HIS A 271 -31.63 -3.56 -7.78
C HIS A 271 -32.00 -3.08 -6.37
N GLN A 272 -31.23 -2.17 -5.78
CA GLN A 272 -31.53 -1.57 -4.48
C GLN A 272 -32.87 -0.81 -4.48
N ARG A 273 -33.19 -0.10 -5.57
CA ARG A 273 -34.51 0.56 -5.73
C ARG A 273 -35.65 -0.44 -5.76
N ASP A 274 -35.50 -1.55 -6.49
CA ASP A 274 -36.50 -2.59 -6.59
C ASP A 274 -36.73 -3.29 -5.24
N GLU A 275 -35.65 -3.59 -4.50
CA GLU A 275 -35.72 -4.15 -3.14
C GLU A 275 -36.39 -3.20 -2.14
N TYR A 276 -36.02 -1.91 -2.17
CA TYR A 276 -36.64 -0.92 -1.31
C TYR A 276 -38.12 -0.73 -1.64
N GLN A 277 -38.48 -0.71 -2.92
CA GLN A 277 -39.88 -0.67 -3.35
C GLN A 277 -40.67 -1.89 -2.85
N GLN A 278 -40.08 -3.09 -2.89
CA GLN A 278 -40.71 -4.29 -2.35
C GLN A 278 -40.89 -4.21 -0.84
N SER A 279 -39.87 -3.74 -0.11
CA SER A 279 -39.95 -3.52 1.34
C SER A 279 -41.07 -2.55 1.72
N LEU A 280 -41.26 -1.46 0.97
CA LEU A 280 -42.38 -0.53 1.18
C LEU A 280 -43.74 -1.18 0.90
N ARG A 281 -43.85 -2.05 -0.12
CA ARG A 281 -45.07 -2.83 -0.37
C ARG A 281 -45.38 -3.76 0.79
N ASP A 282 -44.38 -4.45 1.32
CA ASP A 282 -44.52 -5.38 2.44
C ASP A 282 -44.93 -4.65 3.73
N GLN A 283 -44.54 -3.38 3.86
CA GLN A 283 -44.97 -2.47 4.94
C GLN A 283 -46.37 -1.86 4.71
N GLY A 284 -47.03 -2.16 3.59
CA GLY A 284 -48.39 -1.70 3.28
C GLY A 284 -48.48 -0.27 2.73
N VAL A 285 -47.39 0.30 2.22
CA VAL A 285 -47.41 1.61 1.56
C VAL A 285 -48.29 1.55 0.31
N PRO A 286 -49.20 2.53 0.09
CA PRO A 286 -50.06 2.54 -1.09
C PRO A 286 -49.27 2.62 -2.41
N GLU A 287 -49.71 1.89 -3.44
CA GLU A 287 -49.03 1.85 -4.76
C GLU A 287 -48.84 3.25 -5.39
N ALA A 288 -49.74 4.19 -5.09
CA ALA A 288 -49.66 5.57 -5.57
C ALA A 288 -48.48 6.35 -4.98
N ASP A 289 -48.01 5.98 -3.78
CA ASP A 289 -46.96 6.70 -3.05
C ASP A 289 -45.58 6.05 -3.22
N LEU A 290 -45.52 4.79 -3.67
CA LEU A 290 -44.27 4.01 -3.79
C LEU A 290 -43.20 4.73 -4.63
N ASN A 291 -43.54 5.16 -5.84
CA ASN A 291 -42.57 5.79 -6.74
C ASN A 291 -42.02 7.09 -6.16
N GLN A 292 -42.85 7.85 -5.44
CA GLN A 292 -42.42 9.08 -4.78
C GLN A 292 -41.45 8.78 -3.65
N GLN A 293 -41.78 7.84 -2.75
CA GLN A 293 -40.93 7.50 -1.62
C GLN A 293 -39.59 6.88 -2.07
N VAL A 294 -39.61 5.98 -3.06
CA VAL A 294 -38.37 5.42 -3.63
C VAL A 294 -37.51 6.52 -4.26
N GLY A 295 -38.11 7.45 -5.00
CA GLY A 295 -37.39 8.57 -5.61
C GLY A 295 -36.83 9.59 -4.61
N GLN A 296 -37.46 9.73 -3.45
CA GLN A 296 -36.98 10.59 -2.36
C GLN A 296 -35.79 9.97 -1.61
N SER A 297 -35.76 8.64 -1.49
CA SER A 297 -34.69 7.93 -0.77
C SER A 297 -33.51 7.54 -1.67
N LEU A 298 -33.75 7.20 -2.93
CA LEU A 298 -32.75 6.69 -3.85
C LEU A 298 -32.85 7.42 -5.20
N ALA A 299 -31.71 7.84 -5.75
CA ALA A 299 -31.66 8.43 -7.09
C ALA A 299 -32.00 7.38 -8.16
N ASP A 300 -32.56 7.80 -9.30
CA ASP A 300 -32.73 6.94 -10.48
C ASP A 300 -31.53 7.08 -11.42
N LEU A 301 -30.78 5.98 -11.57
CA LEU A 301 -29.61 5.91 -12.45
C LEU A 301 -29.93 5.11 -13.71
N ARG A 302 -29.58 5.66 -14.87
CA ARG A 302 -29.76 5.00 -16.17
C ARG A 302 -28.77 5.48 -17.22
N PHE A 303 -28.51 4.65 -18.21
CA PHE A 303 -27.81 5.08 -19.43
C PHE A 303 -28.79 5.71 -20.44
N ASP A 304 -28.36 6.79 -21.05
CA ASP A 304 -28.93 7.47 -22.21
C ASP A 304 -27.82 7.54 -23.28
N GLY A 305 -27.73 6.48 -24.10
CA GLY A 305 -26.56 6.27 -24.97
C GLY A 305 -25.30 5.98 -24.15
N ASP A 306 -24.32 6.88 -24.25
CA ASP A 306 -23.03 6.80 -23.53
C ASP A 306 -22.98 7.72 -22.30
N VAL A 307 -24.12 8.32 -21.93
CA VAL A 307 -24.23 9.24 -20.80
C VAL A 307 -25.02 8.56 -19.69
N ILE A 308 -24.48 8.58 -18.46
CA ILE A 308 -25.25 8.20 -17.28
C ILE A 308 -26.08 9.40 -16.85
N VAL A 309 -27.38 9.20 -16.72
CA VAL A 309 -28.32 10.18 -16.18
C VAL A 309 -28.66 9.75 -14.76
N ALA A 310 -28.27 10.57 -13.80
CA ALA A 310 -28.65 10.43 -12.39
C ALA A 310 -29.74 11.45 -12.09
N ASP A 311 -31.00 10.98 -12.06
CA ASP A 311 -32.17 11.80 -11.75
C ASP A 311 -32.39 11.84 -10.24
N GLN A 312 -32.12 13.00 -9.65
CA GLN A 312 -32.16 13.27 -8.20
C GLN A 312 -33.26 14.29 -7.85
N ARG A 313 -34.17 14.59 -8.79
CA ARG A 313 -35.20 15.62 -8.61
C ARG A 313 -36.12 15.35 -7.43
N ALA A 314 -36.49 14.08 -7.24
CA ALA A 314 -37.34 13.66 -6.13
C ALA A 314 -36.59 13.68 -4.79
N MET A 315 -35.29 13.36 -4.78
CA MET A 315 -34.44 13.33 -3.58
C MET A 315 -34.20 14.74 -3.01
N TYR A 316 -34.00 15.74 -3.87
CA TYR A 316 -33.70 17.11 -3.43
C TYR A 316 -34.87 18.08 -3.52
N ASP A 317 -36.05 17.63 -3.99
CA ASP A 317 -37.17 18.51 -4.35
C ASP A 317 -36.75 19.68 -5.26
N ASP A 318 -35.82 19.39 -6.19
CA ASP A 318 -35.27 20.36 -7.13
C ASP A 318 -35.49 19.87 -8.56
N PRO A 319 -36.29 20.55 -9.39
CA PRO A 319 -36.56 20.13 -10.77
C PRO A 319 -35.31 20.16 -11.68
N GLN A 320 -34.22 20.81 -11.26
CA GLN A 320 -32.96 20.88 -11.99
C GLN A 320 -31.91 19.87 -11.51
N ALA A 321 -32.17 19.09 -10.47
CA ALA A 321 -31.25 18.08 -9.94
C ALA A 321 -31.17 16.83 -10.83
N ILE A 322 -30.71 17.01 -12.07
CA ILE A 322 -30.36 15.95 -13.00
C ILE A 322 -28.87 16.11 -13.33
N GLU A 323 -28.10 15.10 -12.98
CA GLU A 323 -26.69 15.03 -13.34
C GLU A 323 -26.50 14.15 -14.58
N ARG A 324 -25.64 14.61 -15.49
CA ARG A 324 -25.27 13.90 -16.72
C ARG A 324 -23.78 13.64 -16.68
N ILE A 325 -23.42 12.36 -16.60
CA ILE A 325 -22.04 11.90 -16.45
C ILE A 325 -21.63 11.26 -17.77
N GLU A 326 -20.78 11.98 -18.50
CA GLU A 326 -20.20 11.50 -19.76
C GLU A 326 -18.93 10.71 -19.49
N ALA A 327 -18.60 9.78 -20.40
CA ALA A 327 -17.28 9.17 -20.40
C ALA A 327 -16.20 10.20 -20.72
N ASP A 328 -15.03 10.06 -20.11
CA ASP A 328 -13.84 10.83 -20.47
C ASP A 328 -13.28 10.38 -21.84
N ILE A 329 -12.18 11.03 -22.27
CA ILE A 329 -11.53 10.72 -23.55
C ILE A 329 -11.01 9.27 -23.63
N ASP A 330 -10.79 8.63 -22.49
CA ASP A 330 -10.33 7.25 -22.38
C ASP A 330 -11.53 6.27 -22.21
N GLY A 331 -12.77 6.77 -22.35
CA GLY A 331 -14.00 5.98 -22.24
C GLY A 331 -14.36 5.58 -20.80
N ARG A 332 -13.81 6.27 -19.80
CA ARG A 332 -14.00 5.97 -18.37
C ARG A 332 -14.99 6.93 -17.72
N TYR A 333 -15.65 6.49 -16.66
CA TYR A 333 -16.69 7.24 -15.97
C TYR A 333 -16.25 7.59 -14.55
N VAL A 334 -16.62 8.79 -14.09
CA VAL A 334 -16.53 9.18 -12.68
C VAL A 334 -17.95 9.22 -12.13
N VAL A 335 -18.48 8.05 -11.77
CA VAL A 335 -19.89 7.91 -11.39
C VAL A 335 -20.12 8.55 -10.03
N MET A 336 -20.81 9.70 -10.00
CA MET A 336 -21.18 10.42 -8.76
C MET A 336 -20.00 10.77 -7.84
N GLY A 337 -18.78 10.87 -8.39
CA GLY A 337 -17.54 10.94 -7.60
C GLY A 337 -17.39 12.16 -6.68
N TRP A 338 -18.20 13.20 -6.84
CA TRP A 338 -18.21 14.39 -5.98
C TRP A 338 -19.57 14.65 -5.32
N ASN A 339 -20.50 13.72 -5.45
CA ASN A 339 -21.86 13.85 -4.94
C ASN A 339 -22.21 12.71 -3.97
N TRP A 340 -21.63 11.53 -4.18
CA TRP A 340 -21.84 10.37 -3.32
C TRP A 340 -20.62 10.08 -2.45
N CYS A 341 -20.90 9.53 -1.26
CA CYS A 341 -19.90 9.10 -0.29
C CYS A 341 -19.31 7.75 -0.70
N TRP A 342 -18.48 7.75 -1.74
CA TRP A 342 -17.70 6.57 -2.11
C TRP A 342 -16.51 6.39 -1.18
N ASP A 343 -16.22 5.14 -0.85
CA ASP A 343 -15.04 4.75 -0.09
C ASP A 343 -14.26 3.64 -0.79
N ALA A 344 -12.94 3.64 -0.60
CA ALA A 344 -12.15 2.44 -0.84
C ALA A 344 -12.50 1.42 0.25
N VAL A 345 -12.82 0.20 -0.15
CA VAL A 345 -13.28 -0.86 0.77
C VAL A 345 -12.36 -2.06 0.69
N ASP A 346 -12.30 -2.83 1.78
CA ASP A 346 -11.57 -4.09 1.77
C ASP A 346 -12.25 -5.04 0.75
N PRO A 347 -11.52 -5.54 -0.26
CA PRO A 347 -12.05 -6.55 -1.18
C PRO A 347 -12.69 -7.73 -0.44
N TYR A 348 -12.12 -8.15 0.71
CA TYR A 348 -12.66 -9.26 1.50
C TYR A 348 -13.98 -8.95 2.20
N ALA A 349 -14.35 -7.68 2.35
CA ALA A 349 -15.67 -7.25 2.81
C ALA A 349 -16.76 -7.40 1.73
N CYS A 350 -16.37 -7.58 0.47
CA CYS A 350 -17.29 -7.72 -0.65
C CYS A 350 -17.71 -9.18 -0.87
N ASP A 351 -18.98 -9.43 -1.22
CA ASP A 351 -19.45 -10.77 -1.60
C ASP A 351 -19.19 -11.08 -3.07
N ARG A 352 -19.17 -10.04 -3.90
CA ARG A 352 -18.79 -10.04 -5.31
C ARG A 352 -18.02 -8.77 -5.64
N ILE A 353 -17.07 -8.87 -6.57
CA ILE A 353 -16.39 -7.71 -7.16
C ILE A 353 -16.68 -7.65 -8.66
N VAL A 354 -16.95 -6.46 -9.19
CA VAL A 354 -17.15 -6.23 -10.62
C VAL A 354 -16.05 -5.34 -11.19
N GLY A 355 -15.40 -5.85 -12.24
CA GLY A 355 -14.31 -5.19 -12.97
C GLY A 355 -13.00 -5.98 -12.92
N ASP A 356 -12.03 -5.54 -13.71
CA ASP A 356 -10.74 -6.23 -13.86
C ASP A 356 -9.78 -5.81 -12.75
N LEU A 357 -9.46 -6.75 -11.86
CA LEU A 357 -8.47 -6.53 -10.81
C LEU A 357 -7.04 -6.73 -11.39
N PRO A 358 -6.10 -5.80 -11.12
CA PRO A 358 -4.72 -5.91 -11.57
C PRO A 358 -3.99 -7.06 -10.87
N GLU A 359 -2.83 -7.46 -11.37
CA GLU A 359 -1.95 -8.36 -10.60
C GLU A 359 -1.24 -7.60 -9.46
N ALA A 360 -0.71 -8.36 -8.49
CA ALA A 360 0.06 -7.78 -7.40
C ALA A 360 1.29 -7.03 -7.94
N GLY A 361 1.40 -5.73 -7.65
CA GLY A 361 2.44 -4.85 -8.16
C GLY A 361 2.01 -3.99 -9.36
N GLU A 362 0.89 -4.30 -10.00
CA GLU A 362 0.36 -3.56 -11.15
C GLU A 362 -0.78 -2.59 -10.79
N GLN A 363 -1.07 -2.43 -9.49
CA GLN A 363 -2.18 -1.60 -9.05
C GLN A 363 -1.97 -0.10 -9.32
N GLN A 364 -0.75 0.40 -9.44
CA GLN A 364 -0.51 1.82 -9.71
C GLN A 364 -0.59 2.11 -11.21
N GLN A 365 -1.66 2.77 -11.66
CA GLN A 365 -1.84 3.15 -13.08
C GLN A 365 -1.18 4.48 -13.45
N PHE A 366 -1.01 5.36 -12.47
CA PHE A 366 -0.35 6.64 -12.66
C PHE A 366 0.19 7.20 -11.36
N GLU A 367 1.15 8.11 -11.44
CA GLU A 367 1.68 8.87 -10.31
C GLU A 367 1.29 10.34 -10.43
N MET A 368 1.11 11.00 -9.29
CA MET A 368 1.04 12.46 -9.24
C MET A 368 2.45 13.01 -9.00
N LEU A 369 2.87 13.99 -9.80
CA LEU A 369 4.10 14.70 -9.50
C LEU A 369 3.95 15.42 -8.15
N ARG A 370 4.88 15.14 -7.24
CA ARG A 370 4.75 15.49 -5.82
C ARG A 370 4.72 17.00 -5.61
N HIS A 371 5.55 17.74 -6.34
CA HIS A 371 5.66 19.17 -6.21
C HIS A 371 4.89 19.93 -7.29
N THR A 372 4.47 19.27 -8.35
CA THR A 372 3.68 19.84 -9.46
C THR A 372 2.25 19.28 -9.44
N PRO A 373 1.40 19.72 -8.47
CA PRO A 373 0.06 19.15 -8.30
C PRO A 373 -0.80 19.36 -9.55
N GLY A 374 -1.66 18.38 -9.81
CA GLY A 374 -2.48 18.33 -11.02
C GLY A 374 -1.78 17.68 -12.22
N MET A 375 -0.46 17.48 -12.19
CA MET A 375 0.25 16.70 -13.21
C MET A 375 0.26 15.21 -12.85
N ARG A 376 -0.46 14.43 -13.64
CA ARG A 376 -0.50 12.97 -13.65
C ARG A 376 0.46 12.44 -14.71
N VAL A 377 1.27 11.46 -14.35
CA VAL A 377 2.19 10.76 -15.26
C VAL A 377 2.04 9.24 -15.12
N PRO A 378 2.36 8.42 -16.13
CA PRO A 378 2.27 6.97 -16.00
C PRO A 378 3.12 6.38 -14.85
N HIS A 379 4.32 6.93 -14.66
CA HIS A 379 5.24 6.58 -13.57
C HIS A 379 6.27 7.69 -13.36
N ASN A 380 6.90 7.77 -12.19
CA ASN A 380 7.94 8.76 -11.88
C ASN A 380 9.36 8.36 -12.34
N ARG A 381 9.52 7.22 -13.02
CA ARG A 381 10.83 6.75 -13.55
C ARG A 381 11.41 7.67 -14.64
N LEU A 382 10.55 8.45 -15.31
CA LEU A 382 10.98 9.47 -16.27
C LEU A 382 11.16 10.80 -15.54
N TYR A 383 12.36 11.36 -15.58
CA TYR A 383 12.66 12.62 -14.88
C TYR A 383 13.76 13.43 -15.60
N LEU A 384 13.89 14.71 -15.24
CA LEU A 384 14.97 15.56 -15.72
C LEU A 384 16.11 15.65 -14.70
N ARG A 385 17.34 15.53 -15.19
CA ARG A 385 18.55 15.87 -14.44
C ARG A 385 19.16 17.13 -15.03
N MET A 386 19.11 18.22 -14.28
CA MET A 386 19.63 19.51 -14.75
C MET A 386 21.15 19.44 -14.98
N LEU A 387 21.58 19.81 -16.18
CA LEU A 387 23.00 19.91 -16.55
C LEU A 387 23.48 21.35 -16.43
N ARG A 388 22.63 22.30 -16.83
CA ARG A 388 22.92 23.72 -16.76
C ARG A 388 21.62 24.52 -16.61
N LEU A 389 21.66 25.56 -15.80
CA LEU A 389 20.55 26.47 -15.53
C LEU A 389 21.05 27.90 -15.56
N TRP A 390 20.26 28.82 -16.12
CA TRP A 390 20.53 30.25 -16.01
C TRP A 390 19.24 31.08 -16.05
N PRO A 391 19.18 32.19 -15.29
CA PRO A 391 18.03 33.08 -15.33
C PRO A 391 17.96 33.83 -16.66
N VAL A 392 16.75 34.00 -17.18
CA VAL A 392 16.41 34.91 -18.28
C VAL A 392 15.33 35.89 -17.81
N SER A 393 15.05 36.93 -18.59
CA SER A 393 14.12 37.98 -18.16
C SER A 393 12.71 37.43 -17.92
N GLY A 394 12.37 37.18 -16.66
CA GLY A 394 11.07 36.67 -16.23
C GLY A 394 10.94 35.15 -16.21
N ASP A 395 12.02 34.39 -16.43
CA ASP A 395 11.96 32.92 -16.47
C ASP A 395 13.35 32.25 -16.25
N LEU A 396 13.39 30.92 -16.33
CA LEU A 396 14.59 30.08 -16.26
C LEU A 396 14.81 29.33 -17.58
N ALA A 397 15.99 29.52 -18.17
CA ALA A 397 16.47 28.71 -19.27
C ALA A 397 17.33 27.56 -18.74
N TYR A 398 17.20 26.38 -19.34
CA TYR A 398 17.89 25.19 -18.87
C TYR A 398 18.29 24.23 -19.99
N VAL A 399 19.32 23.43 -19.68
CA VAL A 399 19.65 22.20 -20.40
C VAL A 399 19.66 21.06 -19.40
N ALA A 400 18.93 19.99 -19.70
CA ALA A 400 18.77 18.83 -18.85
C ALA A 400 19.02 17.52 -19.61
N ALA A 401 19.46 16.49 -18.90
CA ALA A 401 19.39 15.12 -19.38
C ALA A 401 17.99 14.56 -19.08
N LEU A 402 17.33 14.00 -20.09
CA LEU A 402 16.10 13.24 -19.91
C LEU A 402 16.47 11.82 -19.50
N MET A 403 16.02 11.41 -18.32
CA MET A 403 16.38 10.16 -17.67
C MET A 403 15.17 9.23 -17.61
N LEU A 404 15.37 7.95 -17.86
CA LEU A 404 14.43 6.86 -17.57
C LEU A 404 15.22 5.76 -16.86
N ASP A 405 14.79 5.37 -15.65
CA ASP A 405 15.51 4.35 -14.85
C ASP A 405 16.99 4.66 -14.66
N ASP A 406 17.30 5.93 -14.38
CA ASP A 406 18.67 6.44 -14.27
C ASP A 406 19.53 6.29 -15.54
N GLN A 407 18.93 5.85 -16.65
CA GLN A 407 19.55 5.85 -17.97
C GLN A 407 19.17 7.12 -18.75
N ARG A 408 20.16 7.79 -19.33
CA ARG A 408 19.92 8.95 -20.18
C ARG A 408 19.33 8.51 -21.52
N ILE A 409 18.10 8.94 -21.79
CA ILE A 409 17.40 8.66 -23.06
C ILE A 409 17.41 9.86 -24.02
N GLY A 410 17.74 11.06 -23.53
CA GLY A 410 17.86 12.26 -24.35
C GLY A 410 18.41 13.48 -23.62
N THR A 411 18.28 14.63 -24.28
CA THR A 411 18.64 15.96 -23.80
C THR A 411 17.47 16.89 -24.05
N VAL A 412 17.15 17.74 -23.08
CA VAL A 412 16.10 18.75 -23.18
C VAL A 412 16.74 20.12 -23.06
N GLY A 413 16.42 21.02 -23.97
CA GLY A 413 16.74 22.43 -23.90
C GLY A 413 15.46 23.26 -23.80
N ASN A 414 15.47 24.30 -22.97
CA ASN A 414 14.41 25.29 -22.91
C ASN A 414 15.08 26.67 -22.79
N ASP A 415 14.71 27.60 -23.67
CA ASP A 415 15.28 28.96 -23.72
C ASP A 415 14.52 29.99 -22.85
N GLY A 416 13.54 29.55 -22.04
CA GLY A 416 12.70 30.35 -21.13
C GLY A 416 11.39 30.85 -21.76
N ALA A 417 10.81 31.93 -21.21
CA ALA A 417 9.43 32.38 -21.46
C ALA A 417 9.01 32.64 -22.93
N SER A 418 9.96 32.72 -23.86
CA SER A 418 9.71 32.85 -25.31
C SER A 418 10.36 31.75 -26.15
N GLY A 419 11.02 30.78 -25.50
CA GLY A 419 11.74 29.66 -26.09
C GLY A 419 10.86 28.44 -26.30
N GLY A 420 11.13 27.67 -27.35
CA GLY A 420 10.59 26.33 -27.46
C GLY A 420 11.31 25.38 -26.52
N THR A 421 10.62 24.34 -26.06
CA THR A 421 11.26 23.19 -25.43
C THR A 421 11.70 22.21 -26.51
N ASP A 422 13.01 22.04 -26.69
CA ASP A 422 13.60 21.13 -27.65
C ASP A 422 14.04 19.83 -26.97
N VAL A 423 13.67 18.68 -27.56
CA VAL A 423 14.03 17.35 -27.05
C VAL A 423 14.85 16.60 -28.11
N VAL A 424 16.07 16.21 -27.74
CA VAL A 424 17.00 15.46 -28.60
C VAL A 424 17.28 14.09 -27.98
N LEU A 425 16.82 13.00 -28.62
CA LEU A 425 16.94 11.64 -28.09
C LEU A 425 18.28 10.98 -28.44
N THR A 426 18.84 10.20 -27.52
CA THR A 426 20.11 9.45 -27.72
C THR A 426 19.95 8.29 -28.72
N HIS A 427 18.74 7.71 -28.79
CA HIS A 427 18.33 6.64 -29.72
C HIS A 427 16.89 6.90 -30.20
N PRO A 428 16.68 7.75 -31.21
CA PRO A 428 15.34 8.19 -31.61
C PRO A 428 14.39 7.04 -31.96
N GLU A 429 14.90 6.02 -32.65
CA GLU A 429 14.12 4.86 -33.11
C GLU A 429 13.44 4.07 -31.99
N THR A 430 14.05 4.00 -30.81
CA THR A 430 13.49 3.29 -29.64
C THR A 430 12.82 4.25 -28.67
N ASN A 431 13.44 5.41 -28.42
CA ASN A 431 13.00 6.32 -27.38
C ASN A 431 11.80 7.18 -27.81
N GLN A 432 11.57 7.37 -29.11
CA GLN A 432 10.44 8.16 -29.60
C GLN A 432 9.11 7.46 -29.33
N ASP A 433 9.02 6.15 -29.56
CA ASP A 433 7.82 5.36 -29.25
C ASP A 433 7.56 5.34 -27.73
N LEU A 434 8.61 5.11 -26.94
CA LEU A 434 8.53 5.11 -25.48
C LEU A 434 7.99 6.45 -24.96
N LEU A 435 8.58 7.56 -25.41
CA LEU A 435 8.20 8.89 -24.97
C LEU A 435 6.81 9.29 -25.46
N SER A 436 6.40 8.85 -26.66
CA SER A 436 5.05 9.07 -27.18
C SER A 436 4.00 8.33 -26.36
N ARG A 437 4.26 7.07 -25.98
CA ARG A 437 3.38 6.30 -25.08
C ARG A 437 3.32 6.91 -23.69
N TYR A 438 4.45 7.36 -23.16
CA TYR A 438 4.47 8.04 -21.87
C TYR A 438 3.65 9.33 -21.90
N LEU A 439 3.85 10.18 -22.90
CA LEU A 439 3.10 11.42 -23.10
C LEU A 439 1.59 11.17 -23.25
N ALA A 440 1.20 10.13 -23.98
CA ALA A 440 -0.20 9.75 -24.17
C ALA A 440 -0.91 9.40 -22.85
N GLY A 441 -0.19 8.93 -21.83
CA GLY A 441 -0.73 8.67 -20.50
C GLY A 441 -0.66 9.85 -19.52
N CYS A 442 0.00 10.95 -19.89
CA CYS A 442 0.11 12.13 -19.05
C CYS A 442 -1.16 12.99 -19.11
N ARG A 443 -1.55 13.55 -17.97
CA ARG A 443 -2.69 14.48 -17.86
C ARG A 443 -2.35 15.65 -16.95
N TYR A 444 -2.79 16.85 -17.29
CA TYR A 444 -2.76 18.02 -16.41
C TYR A 444 -4.19 18.46 -16.15
N GLN A 445 -4.64 18.41 -14.89
CA GLN A 445 -6.02 18.70 -14.50
C GLN A 445 -7.04 17.91 -15.36
N GLY A 446 -6.76 16.63 -15.58
CA GLY A 446 -7.60 15.72 -16.38
C GLY A 446 -7.46 15.86 -17.90
N ARG A 447 -6.73 16.86 -18.41
CA ARG A 447 -6.56 17.08 -19.87
C ARG A 447 -5.25 16.50 -20.40
N PRO A 448 -5.21 15.97 -21.64
CA PRO A 448 -3.95 15.57 -22.29
C PRO A 448 -2.94 16.70 -22.30
N VAL A 449 -1.65 16.36 -22.13
CA VAL A 449 -0.55 17.33 -22.12
C VAL A 449 0.27 17.25 -23.39
N THR A 450 0.83 18.40 -23.78
CA THR A 450 1.81 18.49 -24.87
C THR A 450 3.22 18.15 -24.37
N MET A 451 4.12 17.76 -25.27
CA MET A 451 5.53 17.51 -24.91
C MET A 451 6.20 18.67 -24.17
N PRO A 452 6.08 19.95 -24.62
CA PRO A 452 6.67 21.08 -23.89
C PRO A 452 6.15 21.17 -22.46
N ARG A 453 4.82 21.13 -22.27
CA ARG A 453 4.21 21.16 -20.93
C ARG A 453 4.67 20.02 -20.02
N LEU A 454 4.87 18.81 -20.55
CA LEU A 454 5.42 17.70 -19.76
C LEU A 454 6.84 18.02 -19.30
N MET A 455 7.70 18.50 -20.20
CA MET A 455 9.08 18.84 -19.86
C MET A 455 9.16 19.99 -18.85
N ASP A 456 8.31 21.01 -18.99
CA ASP A 456 8.23 22.13 -18.04
C ASP A 456 7.81 21.61 -16.66
N ALA A 457 6.82 20.72 -16.59
CA ALA A 457 6.40 20.12 -15.32
C ALA A 457 7.49 19.24 -14.68
N LEU A 458 8.27 18.50 -15.47
CA LEU A 458 9.41 17.74 -14.96
C LEU A 458 10.56 18.66 -14.49
N ALA A 459 10.72 19.82 -15.13
CA ALA A 459 11.68 20.83 -14.70
C ALA A 459 11.24 21.50 -13.40
N ASP A 460 9.97 21.92 -13.32
CA ASP A 460 9.33 22.43 -12.10
C ASP A 460 9.46 21.42 -10.95
N GLU A 461 9.16 20.14 -11.22
CA GLU A 461 9.28 19.08 -10.22
C GLU A 461 10.71 18.99 -9.66
N TYR A 462 11.73 19.06 -10.52
CA TYR A 462 13.13 19.09 -10.10
C TYR A 462 13.43 20.33 -9.25
N TYR A 463 13.05 21.53 -9.70
CA TYR A 463 13.35 22.78 -9.00
C TYR A 463 12.66 22.88 -7.65
N LEU A 464 11.38 22.55 -7.62
CA LEU A 464 10.59 22.59 -6.40
C LEU A 464 11.09 21.55 -5.40
N ALA A 465 11.47 20.34 -5.84
CA ALA A 465 12.07 19.33 -4.98
C ALA A 465 13.37 19.83 -4.32
N GLN A 466 14.26 20.47 -5.10
CA GLN A 466 15.51 21.04 -4.57
C GLN A 466 15.24 22.18 -3.58
N ALA A 467 14.32 23.09 -3.90
CA ALA A 467 14.00 24.20 -3.01
C ALA A 467 13.34 23.75 -1.70
N VAL A 468 12.43 22.77 -1.77
CA VAL A 468 11.83 22.15 -0.59
C VAL A 468 12.89 21.47 0.26
N ALA A 469 13.76 20.67 -0.33
CA ALA A 469 14.83 19.98 0.39
C ALA A 469 15.80 20.96 1.07
N GLN A 470 16.19 22.02 0.37
CA GLN A 470 17.05 23.07 0.93
C GLN A 470 16.37 23.79 2.09
N SER A 471 15.12 24.23 1.92
CA SER A 471 14.35 24.90 2.99
C SER A 471 14.22 24.00 4.22
N GLN A 472 13.94 22.71 4.04
CA GLN A 472 13.83 21.75 5.13
C GLN A 472 15.16 21.55 5.86
N ALA A 473 16.28 21.41 5.13
CA ALA A 473 17.61 21.29 5.72
C ALA A 473 17.99 22.52 6.56
N GLU A 474 17.44 23.68 6.24
CA GLU A 474 17.65 24.95 6.95
C GLU A 474 16.61 25.23 8.04
N GLY A 475 15.66 24.32 8.29
CA GLY A 475 14.56 24.52 9.24
C GLY A 475 13.55 25.60 8.83
N ALA A 476 13.50 25.93 7.54
CA ALA A 476 12.58 26.91 6.94
C ALA A 476 11.35 26.22 6.33
N GLY A 477 10.26 26.98 6.16
CA GLY A 477 9.16 26.59 5.27
C GLY A 477 9.44 27.00 3.83
N GLN A 478 8.87 26.31 2.86
CA GLN A 478 8.97 26.70 1.44
C GLN A 478 7.64 27.29 0.96
N LEU A 479 7.70 28.49 0.37
CA LEU A 479 6.56 29.16 -0.26
C LEU A 479 6.72 29.19 -1.76
N ARG A 480 5.60 29.16 -2.48
CA ARG A 480 5.53 29.51 -3.90
C ARG A 480 4.34 30.40 -4.21
N LEU A 481 4.50 31.30 -5.18
CA LEU A 481 3.41 32.03 -5.81
C LEU A 481 3.09 31.33 -7.12
N VAL A 482 1.82 31.01 -7.35
CA VAL A 482 1.35 30.43 -8.61
C VAL A 482 0.35 31.36 -9.30
N ASP A 483 0.25 31.27 -10.62
CA ASP A 483 -0.87 31.84 -11.38
C ASP A 483 -2.07 30.89 -11.42
N ASP A 484 -3.11 31.27 -12.18
CA ASP A 484 -4.34 30.50 -12.39
C ASP A 484 -4.11 29.20 -13.18
N THR A 485 -3.00 29.10 -13.92
CA THR A 485 -2.56 27.89 -14.60
C THR A 485 -1.72 26.98 -13.71
N GLY A 486 -1.47 27.39 -12.45
CA GLY A 486 -0.64 26.68 -11.49
C GLY A 486 0.87 26.81 -11.76
N HIS A 487 1.29 27.67 -12.69
CA HIS A 487 2.70 27.92 -12.99
C HIS A 487 3.35 28.73 -11.87
N THR A 488 4.58 28.36 -11.49
CA THR A 488 5.28 28.99 -10.37
C THR A 488 5.91 30.32 -10.79
N LEU A 489 5.38 31.43 -10.27
CA LEU A 489 5.88 32.78 -10.52
C LEU A 489 6.99 33.20 -9.54
N SER A 490 6.98 32.65 -8.33
CA SER A 490 7.97 32.98 -7.30
C SER A 490 8.16 31.82 -6.34
N LEU A 491 9.37 31.65 -5.84
CA LEU A 491 9.74 30.60 -4.89
C LEU A 491 10.61 31.22 -3.80
N ARG A 492 10.21 31.08 -2.52
CA ARG A 492 10.96 31.69 -1.41
C ARG A 492 10.91 30.87 -0.11
N PRO A 493 12.02 30.73 0.61
CA PRO A 493 11.99 30.19 1.96
C PRO A 493 11.33 31.18 2.93
N VAL A 494 10.69 30.67 3.98
CA VAL A 494 10.14 31.46 5.09
C VAL A 494 10.75 31.00 6.42
N ARG A 495 11.30 31.95 7.17
CA ARG A 495 11.97 31.72 8.46
C ARG A 495 11.41 32.62 9.57
N PRO A 496 11.09 32.08 10.76
CA PRO A 496 10.98 30.65 11.05
C PRO A 496 9.86 29.98 10.24
N ALA A 497 9.88 28.66 10.13
CA ALA A 497 8.76 27.92 9.55
C ALA A 497 7.48 28.18 10.39
N PRO A 498 6.35 28.61 9.79
CA PRO A 498 5.14 28.92 10.51
C PRO A 498 4.62 27.72 11.32
N ARG A 499 4.34 27.92 12.61
CA ARG A 499 3.82 26.91 13.53
C ARG A 499 2.36 27.18 13.83
N GLY A 500 1.49 26.54 13.07
CA GLY A 500 0.05 26.59 13.29
C GLY A 500 -0.68 27.72 12.55
N TRP A 501 -2.01 27.74 12.72
CA TRP A 501 -2.92 28.50 11.86
C TRP A 501 -2.79 30.02 11.96
N ALA A 502 -2.49 30.55 13.15
CA ALA A 502 -2.37 31.99 13.37
C ALA A 502 -1.18 32.59 12.60
N GLU A 503 -0.02 31.93 12.66
CA GLU A 503 1.17 32.35 11.92
C GLU A 503 0.99 32.21 10.40
N LEU A 504 0.31 31.15 9.95
CA LEU A 504 -0.04 30.94 8.54
C LEU A 504 -0.97 32.04 8.01
N SER A 505 -1.97 32.43 8.79
CA SER A 505 -2.93 33.50 8.43
C SER A 505 -2.27 34.87 8.38
N GLU A 506 -1.38 35.16 9.33
CA GLU A 506 -0.61 36.40 9.30
C GLU A 506 0.34 36.45 8.10
N LEU A 507 1.02 35.35 7.82
CA LEU A 507 1.85 35.21 6.64
C LEU A 507 1.04 35.44 5.37
N GLY A 508 -0.09 34.74 5.20
CA GLY A 508 -0.96 34.89 4.03
C GLY A 508 -1.43 36.33 3.80
N ARG A 509 -1.87 37.03 4.85
CA ARG A 509 -2.25 38.45 4.76
C ARG A 509 -1.10 39.34 4.28
N ARG A 510 0.10 39.14 4.83
CA ARG A 510 1.29 39.90 4.42
C ARG A 510 1.65 39.66 2.95
N LEU A 511 1.65 38.40 2.49
CA LEU A 511 2.01 38.08 1.11
C LEU A 511 0.94 38.54 0.11
N ALA A 512 -0.34 38.52 0.48
CA ALA A 512 -1.41 39.07 -0.35
C ALA A 512 -1.18 40.57 -0.65
N ALA A 513 -0.70 41.34 0.33
CA ALA A 513 -0.37 42.75 0.13
C ALA A 513 0.82 42.97 -0.83
N GLU A 514 1.75 42.02 -0.90
CA GLU A 514 2.93 42.09 -1.78
C GLU A 514 2.62 41.77 -3.25
N SER A 515 1.59 40.95 -3.51
CA SER A 515 1.33 40.36 -4.83
C SER A 515 0.62 41.32 -5.80
N GLY A 516 0.09 42.44 -5.30
CA GLY A 516 -0.74 43.36 -6.08
C GLY A 516 -2.06 42.74 -6.56
N THR A 517 -2.91 43.53 -7.19
CA THR A 517 -4.21 43.11 -7.76
C THR A 517 -4.08 42.41 -9.13
N ALA A 518 -2.89 41.92 -9.49
CA ALA A 518 -2.71 41.15 -10.72
C ALA A 518 -3.57 39.87 -10.63
N ALA A 519 -4.38 39.64 -11.66
CA ALA A 519 -5.46 38.66 -11.65
C ALA A 519 -4.96 37.25 -11.25
N ALA A 520 -5.71 36.62 -10.34
CA ALA A 520 -5.70 35.20 -10.01
C ALA A 520 -4.36 34.55 -9.58
N THR A 521 -3.44 35.28 -8.94
CA THR A 521 -2.27 34.64 -8.31
C THR A 521 -2.55 34.15 -6.88
N GLN A 522 -1.95 33.03 -6.48
CA GLN A 522 -2.14 32.43 -5.16
C GLN A 522 -0.82 32.03 -4.49
N TRP A 523 -0.65 32.40 -3.21
CA TRP A 523 0.46 31.90 -2.40
C TRP A 523 0.15 30.54 -1.79
N LEU A 524 1.11 29.63 -1.93
CA LEU A 524 1.08 28.28 -1.42
C LEU A 524 2.27 28.06 -0.47
N ILE A 525 2.06 27.26 0.57
CA ILE A 525 3.12 26.78 1.48
C ILE A 525 3.23 25.26 1.42
N TRP A 526 4.46 24.75 1.44
CA TRP A 526 4.72 23.32 1.55
C TRP A 526 4.48 22.83 2.99
N THR A 527 3.62 21.82 3.15
CA THR A 527 3.26 21.24 4.46
C THR A 527 4.18 20.10 4.91
N GLY A 528 5.13 19.71 4.06
CA GLY A 528 5.93 18.48 4.19
C GLY A 528 5.48 17.39 3.22
N THR A 529 4.19 17.37 2.87
CA THR A 529 3.61 16.36 1.97
C THR A 529 2.92 16.96 0.75
N HIS A 530 2.38 18.17 0.83
CA HIS A 530 1.66 18.82 -0.27
C HIS A 530 1.75 20.35 -0.18
N TRP A 531 1.32 21.02 -1.25
CA TRP A 531 1.13 22.47 -1.28
C TRP A 531 -0.24 22.84 -0.72
N MET A 532 -0.26 23.78 0.22
CA MET A 532 -1.48 24.30 0.85
C MET A 532 -1.63 25.78 0.55
N ASN A 533 -2.86 26.19 0.20
CA ASN A 533 -3.22 27.60 0.06
C ASN A 533 -2.97 28.34 1.37
N LEU A 534 -2.25 29.47 1.32
CA LEU A 534 -2.18 30.33 2.48
C LEU A 534 -3.55 31.00 2.71
N PRO A 535 -4.04 31.05 3.96
CA PRO A 535 -5.28 31.76 4.25
C PRO A 535 -5.04 33.28 4.17
N HIS A 536 -5.86 33.97 3.38
CA HIS A 536 -5.77 35.42 3.17
C HIS A 536 -6.86 36.21 3.91
N SER A 537 -7.87 35.53 4.48
CA SER A 537 -8.93 36.09 5.30
C SER A 537 -9.00 35.38 6.66
N SER A 538 -9.47 36.08 7.71
CA SER A 538 -9.72 35.53 9.04
C SER A 538 -10.94 34.59 9.08
N ALA A 539 -10.97 33.60 8.19
CA ALA A 539 -11.97 32.55 8.21
C ALA A 539 -11.60 31.54 9.32
N PRO A 540 -12.60 31.01 10.06
CA PRO A 540 -12.35 29.95 11.01
C PRO A 540 -11.81 28.70 10.30
N ARG A 541 -11.06 27.90 11.06
CA ARG A 541 -10.46 26.62 10.64
C ARG A 541 -11.43 25.81 9.73
N PRO A 542 -10.97 25.17 8.64
CA PRO A 542 -11.83 24.32 7.81
C PRO A 542 -12.56 23.21 8.59
N ASP A 543 -12.04 22.80 9.75
CA ASP A 543 -12.70 21.85 10.66
C ASP A 543 -13.83 22.45 11.51
N ALA A 544 -13.90 23.77 11.70
CA ALA A 544 -14.94 24.39 12.53
C ALA A 544 -16.25 24.63 11.78
N ALA A 545 -16.21 24.66 10.43
CA ALA A 545 -17.40 24.70 9.59
C ALA A 545 -18.08 23.32 9.45
N ARG A 546 -17.41 22.23 9.87
CA ARG A 546 -17.92 20.85 9.79
C ARG A 546 -19.09 20.53 10.74
N HIS A 547 -19.39 21.39 11.73
CA HIS A 547 -20.49 21.16 12.68
C HIS A 547 -21.74 22.06 12.47
N THR A 548 -21.80 22.85 11.40
CA THR A 548 -22.97 23.73 11.15
C THR A 548 -23.72 23.48 9.85
N ALA A 549 -23.28 22.50 9.04
CA ALA A 549 -24.01 22.05 7.85
C ALA A 549 -24.86 20.78 8.07
N GLU A 550 -24.78 20.12 9.23
CA GLU A 550 -25.61 18.94 9.58
C GLU A 550 -27.01 19.31 10.14
N GLN A 551 -27.54 20.50 9.83
CA GLN A 551 -28.89 20.89 10.27
C GLN A 551 -29.73 21.62 9.21
N ARG A 552 -29.52 21.38 7.91
CA ARG A 552 -30.50 21.79 6.89
C ARG A 552 -30.67 20.77 5.78
#